data_AF-A0A2P9BMK9-F1
#
_entry.id   AF-A0A2P9BMK9-F1
#
_cell.length_a   1.000
_cell.length_b   1.000
_cell.length_c   1.000
_cell.angle_alpha   90.00
_cell.angle_beta   90.00
_cell.angle_gamma   90.00
#
_symmetry.space_group_name_H-M   'P 1'
#
loop_
_entity.id
_entity.type
_entity.pdbx_description
1 polymer ?
#
loop_
_entity_poly.entity_id
_entity_poly.type
_entity_poly.pdbx_seq_one_letter_code
_entity_poly.pdbx_strand_id
1 'polypeptide(L)'
;MKKSKRITGLVYAGWSHYVSAVAEKAATNAGVRAGFEGLRDFFLLDKLIPISRIENCINPTNYSKKMTYILFTQEIKNSMCEGAQNSGKAFCSATKQQTQQAFSEAAAKLADDAVSMAKLAETEALDAATPALTTYTNAIIASIIVIVVIALVMLIIYLILRYRRKKKMNKKEQYTNY
;
A
#
# COMPACT_ATOMS: atom_id res chain seq x y z
N MET A 1 -5.53 22.28 40.47
CA MET A 1 -5.94 21.41 39.34
C MET A 1 -5.63 21.94 37.92
N LYS A 2 -5.35 23.24 37.67
CA LYS A 2 -5.09 23.77 36.31
C LYS A 2 -3.70 23.45 35.71
N LYS A 3 -2.66 23.25 36.54
CA LYS A 3 -1.30 22.92 36.07
C LYS A 3 -1.17 21.50 35.50
N SER A 4 -1.84 20.51 36.11
CA SER A 4 -1.76 19.10 35.68
C SER A 4 -2.30 18.87 34.27
N LYS A 5 -3.39 19.55 33.88
CA LYS A 5 -4.00 19.45 32.53
C LYS A 5 -3.14 20.08 31.42
N ARG A 6 -2.28 21.05 31.74
CA ARG A 6 -1.36 21.66 30.75
C ARG A 6 -0.16 20.76 30.47
N ILE A 7 0.33 20.06 31.51
CA ILE A 7 1.47 19.14 31.39
C ILE A 7 1.09 17.95 30.50
N THR A 8 -0.12 17.39 30.68
CA THR A 8 -0.61 16.28 29.85
C THR A 8 -0.79 16.66 28.38
N GLY A 9 -1.20 17.91 28.09
CA GLY A 9 -1.35 18.39 26.70
C GLY A 9 -0.02 18.60 25.98
N LEU A 10 0.99 19.14 26.66
CA LEU A 10 2.33 19.31 26.09
C LEU A 10 3.02 17.97 25.83
N VAL A 11 2.89 17.03 26.77
CA VAL A 11 3.44 15.68 26.62
C VAL A 11 2.78 14.94 25.46
N TYR A 12 1.46 15.04 25.32
CA TYR A 12 0.74 14.44 24.19
C TYR A 12 1.16 15.03 22.84
N ALA A 13 1.28 16.36 22.74
CA ALA A 13 1.72 17.03 21.53
C ALA A 13 3.17 16.68 21.14
N GLY A 14 4.06 16.58 22.13
CA GLY A 14 5.45 16.15 21.90
C GLY A 14 5.53 14.69 21.44
N TRP A 15 4.73 13.81 22.04
CA TRP A 15 4.64 12.40 21.65
C TRP A 15 4.08 12.23 20.24
N SER A 16 3.00 12.93 19.88
CA SER A 16 2.44 12.86 18.53
C SER A 16 3.44 13.32 17.47
N HIS A 17 4.16 14.42 17.72
CA HIS A 17 5.19 14.91 16.80
C HIS A 17 6.35 13.93 16.66
N TYR A 18 6.78 13.31 17.76
CA TYR A 18 7.82 12.28 17.74
C TYR A 18 7.41 11.06 16.92
N VAL A 19 6.19 10.54 17.13
CA VAL A 19 5.65 9.39 16.40
C VAL A 19 5.55 9.68 14.90
N SER A 20 5.04 10.85 14.51
CA SER A 20 5.00 11.26 13.10
C SER A 20 6.39 11.33 12.46
N ALA A 21 7.37 11.89 13.17
CA ALA A 21 8.74 11.98 12.66
C ALA A 21 9.41 10.60 12.51
N VAL A 22 9.13 9.66 13.41
CA VAL A 22 9.60 8.28 13.31
C VAL A 22 8.97 7.57 12.11
N ALA A 23 7.65 7.73 11.92
CA ALA A 23 6.93 7.14 10.81
C ALA A 23 7.41 7.68 9.46
N GLU A 24 7.59 8.99 9.32
CA GLU A 24 8.12 9.63 8.11
C GLU A 24 9.53 9.14 7.77
N LYS A 25 10.40 9.00 8.80
CA LYS A 25 11.75 8.47 8.63
C LYS A 25 11.74 7.00 8.20
N ALA A 26 10.88 6.17 8.81
CA ALA A 26 10.72 4.77 8.44
C ALA A 26 10.23 4.63 6.99
N ALA A 27 9.22 5.42 6.60
CA ALA A 27 8.69 5.49 5.25
C ALA A 27 9.77 5.85 4.24
N THR A 28 10.52 6.92 4.51
CA THR A 28 11.60 7.40 3.64
C THR A 28 12.69 6.35 3.47
N ASN A 29 13.16 5.73 4.57
CA ASN A 29 14.19 4.70 4.50
C ASN A 29 13.72 3.46 3.72
N ALA A 30 12.47 3.02 3.94
CA ALA A 30 11.91 1.87 3.24
C ALA A 30 11.72 2.15 1.75
N GLY A 31 11.22 3.34 1.39
CA GLY A 31 11.04 3.75 0.00
C GLY A 31 12.36 3.87 -0.76
N VAL A 32 13.38 4.49 -0.16
CA VAL A 32 14.72 4.59 -0.76
C VAL A 32 15.32 3.20 -0.97
N ARG A 33 15.24 2.32 0.04
CA ARG A 33 15.75 0.94 -0.06
C ARG A 33 15.04 0.16 -1.16
N ALA A 34 13.70 0.19 -1.18
CA ALA A 34 12.91 -0.51 -2.20
C ALA A 34 13.19 0.02 -3.61
N GLY A 35 13.34 1.34 -3.76
CA GLY A 35 13.73 1.95 -5.03
C GLY A 35 15.11 1.50 -5.50
N PHE A 36 16.10 1.47 -4.60
CA PHE A 36 17.43 0.95 -4.89
C PHE A 36 17.42 -0.54 -5.28
N GLU A 37 16.76 -1.40 -4.50
CA GLU A 37 16.66 -2.84 -4.77
C GLU A 37 15.92 -3.10 -6.08
N GLY A 38 14.81 -2.40 -6.31
CA GLY A 38 14.06 -2.46 -7.55
C GLY A 38 14.94 -2.11 -8.75
N LEU A 39 15.75 -1.05 -8.65
CA LEU A 39 16.65 -0.64 -9.71
C LEU A 39 17.85 -1.58 -9.89
N ARG A 40 18.40 -2.12 -8.81
CA ARG A 40 19.48 -3.13 -8.81
C ARG A 40 19.05 -4.38 -9.58
N ASP A 41 17.83 -4.85 -9.30
CA ASP A 41 17.31 -6.11 -9.83
C ASP A 41 16.63 -5.93 -11.19
N PHE A 42 16.34 -4.67 -11.58
CA PHE A 42 15.70 -4.32 -12.85
C PHE A 42 16.48 -4.87 -14.05
N PHE A 43 15.99 -5.98 -14.61
CA PHE A 43 16.67 -6.74 -15.66
C PHE A 43 18.13 -7.06 -15.34
N LEU A 44 18.45 -7.39 -14.08
CA LEU A 44 19.79 -7.70 -13.60
C LEU A 44 20.80 -6.58 -13.88
N LEU A 45 20.40 -5.33 -13.60
CA LEU A 45 21.23 -4.14 -13.83
C LEU A 45 22.54 -4.21 -13.05
N ASP A 46 22.56 -4.84 -11.88
CA ASP A 46 23.75 -5.13 -11.08
C ASP A 46 24.82 -5.97 -11.79
N LYS A 47 24.45 -6.71 -12.85
CA LYS A 47 25.38 -7.48 -13.70
C LYS A 47 25.94 -6.67 -14.87
N LEU A 48 25.40 -5.47 -15.11
CA LEU A 48 25.83 -4.56 -16.17
C LEU A 48 26.66 -3.39 -15.64
N ILE A 49 26.26 -2.79 -14.52
CA ILE A 49 26.94 -1.66 -13.89
C ILE A 49 27.27 -1.96 -12.43
N PRO A 50 28.32 -1.34 -11.85
CA PRO A 50 28.64 -1.53 -10.45
C PRO A 50 27.52 -1.01 -9.55
N ILE A 51 27.26 -1.73 -8.46
CA ILE A 51 26.21 -1.41 -7.47
C ILE A 51 26.35 0.01 -6.93
N SER A 52 27.58 0.51 -6.76
CA SER A 52 27.85 1.87 -6.30
C SER A 52 27.28 2.96 -7.21
N ARG A 53 27.11 2.71 -8.52
CA ARG A 53 26.39 3.64 -9.41
C ARG A 53 24.88 3.65 -9.15
N ILE A 54 24.33 2.52 -8.73
CA ILE A 54 22.90 2.35 -8.42
C ILE A 54 22.59 2.98 -7.06
N GLU A 55 23.45 2.78 -6.05
CA GLU A 55 23.30 3.32 -4.69
C GLU A 55 23.14 4.84 -4.67
N ASN A 56 23.86 5.54 -5.55
CA ASN A 56 23.81 7.00 -5.63
C ASN A 56 22.63 7.56 -6.44
N CYS A 57 21.84 6.70 -7.09
CA CYS A 57 20.74 7.13 -7.95
C CYS A 57 19.48 7.51 -7.15
N ILE A 58 19.14 6.69 -6.15
CA ILE A 58 17.90 6.83 -5.38
C ILE A 58 18.19 7.41 -3.98
N ASN A 59 17.40 8.40 -3.58
CA ASN A 59 17.56 9.12 -2.32
C ASN A 59 16.21 9.63 -1.79
N PRO A 60 16.17 10.18 -0.56
CA PRO A 60 14.93 10.63 0.08
C PRO A 60 14.08 11.60 -0.74
N THR A 61 14.68 12.37 -1.65
CA THR A 61 13.98 13.41 -2.42
C THR A 61 13.46 12.94 -3.78
N ASN A 62 13.83 11.73 -4.21
CA ASN A 62 13.52 11.25 -5.56
C ASN A 62 12.99 9.81 -5.64
N TYR A 63 13.00 9.02 -4.56
CA TYR A 63 12.55 7.62 -4.59
C TYR A 63 11.10 7.44 -5.07
N SER A 64 10.26 8.46 -4.89
CA SER A 64 8.86 8.48 -5.33
C SER A 64 8.64 9.05 -6.74
N LYS A 65 9.71 9.51 -7.42
CA LYS A 65 9.62 10.16 -8.72
C LYS A 65 9.85 9.15 -9.84
N LYS A 66 8.79 8.78 -10.56
CA LYS A 66 8.83 7.88 -11.73
C LYS A 66 9.91 8.28 -12.75
N MET A 67 10.02 9.57 -13.03
CA MET A 67 11.00 10.10 -14.00
C MET A 67 12.44 9.81 -13.60
N THR A 68 12.78 9.72 -12.31
CA THR A 68 14.14 9.38 -11.87
C THR A 68 14.56 8.00 -12.39
N TYR A 69 13.70 6.99 -12.23
CA TYR A 69 13.96 5.63 -12.72
C TYR A 69 13.98 5.56 -14.25
N ILE A 70 13.05 6.25 -14.92
CA ILE A 70 13.00 6.30 -16.38
C ILE A 70 14.30 6.89 -16.95
N LEU A 71 14.71 8.07 -16.45
CA LEU A 71 15.87 8.77 -16.98
C LEU A 71 17.16 7.97 -16.73
N PHE A 72 17.33 7.42 -15.54
CA PHE A 72 18.52 6.63 -15.24
C PHE A 72 18.61 5.35 -16.09
N THR A 73 17.51 4.59 -16.20
CA THR A 73 17.52 3.37 -17.03
C THR A 73 17.71 3.69 -18.52
N GLN A 74 17.21 4.83 -19.01
CA GLN A 74 17.46 5.30 -20.37
C GLN A 74 18.92 5.74 -20.59
N GLU A 75 19.53 6.43 -19.62
CA GLU A 75 20.95 6.79 -19.65
C GLU A 75 21.83 5.54 -19.77
N ILE A 76 21.55 4.50 -18.96
CA ILE A 76 22.28 3.23 -19.03
C ILE A 76 22.03 2.54 -20.37
N LYS A 77 20.78 2.53 -20.87
CA LYS A 77 20.48 1.96 -22.19
C LYS A 77 21.34 2.60 -23.27
N ASN A 78 21.35 3.94 -23.34
CA ASN A 78 22.06 4.66 -24.39
C ASN A 78 23.59 4.52 -24.23
N SER A 79 24.12 4.55 -23.01
CA SER A 79 25.58 4.46 -22.81
C SER A 79 26.14 3.03 -22.89
N MET A 80 25.40 2.02 -22.43
CA MET A 80 25.93 0.66 -22.24
C MET A 80 25.40 -0.35 -23.24
N CYS A 81 24.23 -0.12 -23.86
CA CYS A 81 23.59 -1.09 -24.75
C CYS A 81 23.74 -0.76 -26.25
N GLU A 82 24.37 0.36 -26.57
CA GLU A 82 24.78 0.68 -27.94
C GLU A 82 25.98 -0.19 -28.34
N GLY A 83 25.89 -0.86 -29.50
CA GLY A 83 26.91 -1.78 -29.99
C GLY A 83 26.76 -3.25 -29.55
N ALA A 84 27.79 -4.06 -29.80
CA ALA A 84 27.74 -5.51 -29.61
C ALA A 84 28.18 -5.98 -28.21
N GLN A 85 29.00 -5.19 -27.50
CA GLN A 85 29.73 -5.61 -26.29
C GLN A 85 28.83 -6.11 -25.15
N ASN A 86 27.69 -5.46 -24.91
CA ASN A 86 26.76 -5.82 -23.83
C ASN A 86 25.44 -6.41 -24.34
N SER A 87 25.35 -6.74 -25.63
CA SER A 87 24.11 -7.20 -26.26
C SER A 87 23.48 -8.43 -25.59
N GLY A 88 24.31 -9.34 -25.06
CA GLY A 88 23.88 -10.53 -24.31
C GLY A 88 23.61 -10.31 -22.82
N LYS A 89 23.78 -9.10 -22.28
CA LYS A 89 23.42 -8.80 -20.88
C LYS A 89 21.91 -8.63 -20.78
N ALA A 90 21.31 -9.17 -19.71
CA ALA A 90 19.86 -9.22 -19.53
C ALA A 90 19.18 -7.85 -19.69
N PHE A 91 19.76 -6.80 -19.09
CA PHE A 91 19.28 -5.43 -19.26
C PHE A 91 19.24 -4.98 -20.72
N CYS A 92 20.34 -5.12 -21.46
CA CYS A 92 20.40 -4.72 -22.86
C CYS A 92 19.51 -5.61 -23.76
N SER A 93 19.42 -6.90 -23.46
CA SER A 93 18.48 -7.81 -24.14
C SER A 93 17.03 -7.36 -23.93
N ALA A 94 16.64 -7.03 -22.69
CA ALA A 94 15.32 -6.53 -22.38
C ALA A 94 15.00 -5.21 -23.11
N THR A 95 15.97 -4.29 -23.20
CA THR A 95 15.79 -3.02 -23.93
C THR A 95 15.55 -3.19 -25.44
N LYS A 96 16.00 -4.32 -26.03
CA LYS A 96 15.80 -4.64 -27.45
C LYS A 96 14.50 -5.40 -27.71
N GLN A 97 14.09 -6.23 -26.74
CA GLN A 97 12.87 -7.04 -26.84
C GLN A 97 11.60 -6.25 -26.53
N GLN A 98 11.71 -5.20 -25.71
CA GLN A 98 10.58 -4.38 -25.30
C GLN A 98 10.47 -3.10 -26.12
N THR A 99 9.25 -2.57 -26.24
CA THR A 99 9.06 -1.22 -26.73
C THR A 99 9.62 -0.22 -25.72
N GLN A 100 10.06 0.95 -26.20
CA GLN A 100 10.55 2.01 -25.31
C GLN A 100 9.51 2.43 -24.26
N GLN A 101 8.22 2.39 -24.61
CA GLN A 101 7.13 2.67 -23.70
C GLN A 101 7.03 1.61 -22.60
N ALA A 102 6.97 0.31 -22.95
CA ALA A 102 6.85 -0.77 -21.97
C ALA A 102 8.05 -0.79 -21.01
N PHE A 103 9.27 -0.55 -21.52
CA PHE A 103 10.47 -0.46 -20.71
C PHE A 103 10.41 0.73 -19.72
N SER A 104 9.98 1.90 -20.20
CA SER A 104 9.87 3.10 -19.36
C SER A 104 8.75 2.96 -18.32
N GLU A 105 7.63 2.30 -18.66
CA GLU A 105 6.56 1.98 -17.72
C GLU A 105 7.03 0.98 -16.65
N ALA A 106 7.81 -0.04 -17.03
CA ALA A 106 8.41 -0.98 -16.08
C ALA A 106 9.37 -0.27 -15.12
N ALA A 107 10.21 0.65 -15.63
CA ALA A 107 11.07 1.47 -14.78
C ALA A 107 10.26 2.41 -13.87
N ALA A 108 9.18 3.00 -14.38
CA ALA A 108 8.31 3.88 -13.59
C ALA A 108 7.61 3.16 -12.43
N LYS A 109 7.22 1.88 -12.63
CA LYS A 109 6.60 1.06 -11.58
C LYS A 109 7.50 0.86 -10.36
N LEU A 110 8.82 0.92 -10.53
CA LEU A 110 9.76 0.87 -9.39
C LEU A 110 9.50 2.01 -8.39
N ALA A 111 9.09 3.18 -8.87
CA ALA A 111 8.70 4.28 -7.98
C ALA A 111 7.37 4.02 -7.26
N ASP A 112 6.41 3.37 -7.93
CA ASP A 112 5.13 3.00 -7.32
C ASP A 112 5.33 1.93 -6.23
N ASP A 113 6.21 0.96 -6.49
CA ASP A 113 6.60 -0.06 -5.51
C ASP A 113 7.36 0.57 -4.33
N ALA A 114 8.27 1.50 -4.60
CA ALA A 114 8.98 2.25 -3.57
C ALA A 114 8.03 3.09 -2.70
N VAL A 115 7.03 3.75 -3.29
CA VAL A 115 5.99 4.48 -2.56
C VAL A 115 5.11 3.53 -1.74
N SER A 116 4.78 2.36 -2.29
CA SER A 116 4.00 1.35 -1.58
C SER A 116 4.75 0.84 -0.35
N MET A 117 6.04 0.54 -0.49
CA MET A 117 6.91 0.13 0.63
C MET A 117 7.09 1.25 1.66
N ALA A 118 7.19 2.51 1.23
CA ALA A 118 7.23 3.66 2.14
C ALA A 118 5.94 3.75 2.97
N LYS A 119 4.77 3.64 2.33
CA LYS A 119 3.47 3.71 3.00
C LYS A 119 3.25 2.54 3.97
N LEU A 120 3.71 1.33 3.60
CA LEU A 120 3.68 0.17 4.48
C LEU A 120 4.52 0.43 5.74
N ALA A 121 5.77 0.87 5.57
CA ALA A 121 6.65 1.16 6.69
C ALA A 121 6.15 2.33 7.57
N GLU A 122 5.50 3.33 6.97
CA GLU A 122 4.83 4.40 7.71
C GLU A 122 3.73 3.83 8.61
N THR A 123 2.88 2.98 8.03
CA THR A 123 1.75 2.35 8.74
C THR A 123 2.25 1.45 9.88
N GLU A 124 3.27 0.63 9.62
CA GLU A 124 3.88 -0.23 10.64
C GLU A 124 4.51 0.58 11.79
N ALA A 125 5.17 1.71 11.48
CA ALA A 125 5.75 2.58 12.48
C ALA A 125 4.69 3.30 13.33
N LEU A 126 3.57 3.71 12.71
CA LEU A 126 2.43 4.27 13.42
C LEU A 126 1.76 3.22 14.30
N ASP A 127 1.52 2.01 13.79
CA ASP A 127 0.90 0.92 14.52
C ASP A 127 1.75 0.49 15.73
N ALA A 128 3.07 0.40 15.56
CA ALA A 128 4.01 0.12 16.66
C ALA A 128 4.02 1.21 17.73
N ALA A 129 3.68 2.45 17.36
CA ALA A 129 3.51 3.55 18.30
C ALA A 129 2.11 3.59 18.92
N THR A 130 1.09 2.94 18.33
CA THR A 130 -0.21 2.86 18.99
C THR A 130 -0.14 1.94 20.21
N PRO A 131 -0.69 2.35 21.37
CA PRO A 131 -0.77 1.45 22.51
C PRO A 131 -1.62 0.24 22.13
N ALA A 132 -1.19 -0.97 22.52
CA ALA A 132 -1.83 -2.26 22.21
C ALA A 132 -3.35 -2.35 22.50
N LEU A 133 -3.92 -1.35 23.17
CA LEU A 133 -5.36 -1.16 23.38
C LEU A 133 -6.15 -0.95 22.06
N THR A 134 -5.54 -0.37 21.02
CA THR A 134 -6.23 -0.09 19.73
C THR A 134 -6.53 -1.36 18.91
N THR A 135 -5.63 -2.35 18.96
CA THR A 135 -5.80 -3.66 18.32
C THR A 135 -6.98 -4.42 18.93
N TYR A 136 -7.12 -4.36 20.26
CA TYR A 136 -8.30 -4.93 20.94
C TYR A 136 -9.59 -4.23 20.49
N THR A 137 -9.61 -2.89 20.37
CA THR A 137 -10.82 -2.17 19.96
C THR A 137 -11.24 -2.47 18.52
N ASN A 138 -10.31 -2.59 17.57
CA ASN A 138 -10.65 -2.88 16.18
C ASN A 138 -11.20 -4.31 16.00
N ALA A 139 -10.61 -5.30 16.69
CA ALA A 139 -11.14 -6.66 16.71
C ALA A 139 -12.55 -6.71 17.32
N ILE A 140 -12.80 -5.93 18.39
CA ILE A 140 -14.11 -5.83 19.03
C ILE A 140 -15.14 -5.17 18.07
N ILE A 141 -14.79 -4.09 17.39
CA ILE A 141 -15.69 -3.40 16.45
C ILE A 141 -16.01 -4.31 15.25
N ALA A 142 -15.03 -4.99 14.68
CA ALA A 142 -15.24 -5.94 13.60
C ALA A 142 -16.17 -7.09 14.02
N SER A 143 -16.00 -7.62 15.23
CA SER A 143 -16.90 -8.65 15.79
C SER A 143 -18.35 -8.16 15.94
N ILE A 144 -18.56 -6.90 16.35
CA ILE A 144 -19.91 -6.33 16.48
C ILE A 144 -20.58 -6.19 15.10
N ILE A 145 -19.85 -5.72 14.08
CA ILE A 145 -20.38 -5.57 12.72
C ILE A 145 -20.84 -6.93 12.18
N VAL A 146 -20.07 -8.00 12.40
CA VAL A 146 -20.44 -9.37 11.98
C VAL A 146 -21.76 -9.82 12.64
N ILE A 147 -21.94 -9.62 13.94
CA ILE A 147 -23.17 -9.98 14.65
C ILE A 147 -24.37 -9.19 14.10
N VAL A 148 -24.19 -7.89 13.85
CA VAL A 148 -25.25 -7.01 13.30
C VAL A 148 -25.67 -7.46 11.90
N VAL A 149 -24.72 -7.83 11.04
CA VAL A 149 -25.03 -8.33 9.68
C VAL A 149 -25.83 -9.64 9.74
N ILE A 150 -25.45 -10.59 10.61
CA ILE A 150 -26.21 -11.84 10.80
C ILE A 150 -27.62 -11.54 11.30
N ALA A 151 -27.77 -10.64 12.27
CA ALA A 151 -29.07 -10.24 12.80
C ALA A 151 -29.95 -9.55 11.73
N LEU A 152 -29.37 -8.73 10.85
CA LEU A 152 -30.09 -8.08 9.75
C LEU A 152 -30.58 -9.09 8.70
N VAL A 153 -29.75 -10.09 8.35
CA VAL A 153 -30.17 -11.16 7.44
C VAL A 153 -31.33 -11.96 8.05
N MET A 154 -31.24 -12.30 9.34
CA MET A 154 -32.34 -12.95 10.07
C MET A 154 -33.59 -12.08 10.11
N LEU A 155 -33.47 -10.77 10.29
CA LEU A 155 -34.59 -9.84 10.29
C LEU A 155 -35.28 -9.78 8.92
N ILE A 156 -34.52 -9.69 7.83
CA ILE A 156 -35.07 -9.64 6.46
C ILE A 156 -35.80 -10.94 6.14
N ILE A 157 -35.18 -12.11 6.37
CA ILE A 157 -35.80 -13.42 6.15
C ILE A 157 -37.04 -13.58 7.05
N TYR A 158 -36.96 -13.18 8.32
CA TYR A 158 -38.08 -13.20 9.25
C TYR A 158 -39.25 -12.35 8.75
N LEU A 159 -38.99 -11.13 8.26
CA LEU A 159 -40.02 -10.26 7.71
C LEU A 159 -40.67 -10.88 6.47
N ILE A 160 -39.88 -11.48 5.57
CA ILE A 160 -40.40 -12.20 4.40
C ILE A 160 -41.28 -13.38 4.84
N LEU A 161 -40.82 -14.21 5.78
CA LEU A 161 -41.57 -15.37 6.28
C LEU A 161 -42.85 -14.95 7.02
N ARG A 162 -42.78 -13.88 7.83
CA ARG A 162 -43.92 -13.31 8.55
C ARG A 162 -44.95 -12.75 7.58
N TYR A 163 -44.49 -12.05 6.55
CA TYR A 163 -45.34 -11.50 5.50
C TYR A 163 -46.01 -12.62 4.69
N ARG A 164 -45.27 -13.68 4.33
CA ARG A 164 -45.83 -14.87 3.65
C ARG A 164 -46.88 -15.61 4.49
N ARG A 165 -46.67 -15.75 5.81
CA ARG A 165 -47.64 -16.39 6.71
C ARG A 165 -48.94 -15.60 6.79
N LYS A 166 -48.88 -14.27 6.90
CA LYS A 166 -50.08 -13.43 6.88
C LYS A 166 -50.85 -13.51 5.55
N LYS A 167 -50.16 -13.55 4.40
CA LYS A 167 -50.80 -13.68 3.09
C LYS A 167 -51.53 -15.03 2.88
N LYS A 168 -51.11 -16.10 3.56
CA LYS A 168 -51.79 -17.41 3.50
C LYS A 168 -53.09 -17.47 4.31
N MET A 169 -53.30 -16.58 5.28
CA MET A 169 -54.52 -16.53 6.09
C MET A 169 -55.64 -15.74 5.40
N ASN A 170 -55.31 -14.64 4.71
CA ASN A 170 -56.30 -13.81 4.01
C ASN A 170 -56.92 -14.46 2.76
N LYS A 171 -56.39 -15.60 2.29
CA LYS A 171 -56.99 -16.38 1.20
C LYS A 171 -58.02 -17.41 1.66
N LYS A 172 -58.14 -17.68 2.97
CA LYS A 172 -59.08 -18.68 3.48
C LYS A 172 -60.51 -18.14 3.66
N GLU A 173 -60.71 -16.83 3.72
CA GLU A 173 -62.05 -16.21 3.86
C GLU A 173 -62.79 -16.05 2.51
N GLN A 174 -62.12 -16.24 1.37
CA GLN A 174 -62.74 -16.16 0.05
C GLN A 174 -63.17 -17.53 -0.53
N TYR A 175 -63.07 -18.61 0.24
CA TYR A 175 -63.47 -19.96 -0.20
C TYR A 175 -64.59 -20.58 0.65
N THR A 176 -65.33 -19.75 1.39
CA THR A 176 -66.57 -20.12 2.09
C THR A 176 -67.80 -19.36 1.58
N ASN A 177 -67.66 -18.60 0.49
CA ASN A 177 -68.75 -17.84 -0.13
C ASN A 177 -68.95 -18.26 -1.60
N TYR A 178 -69.14 -19.57 -1.80
CA TYR A 178 -69.86 -20.15 -2.92
C TYR A 178 -70.51 -21.45 -2.46
#